data_AF-A0A3D4UUT1-F1
#
_entry.id   AF-A0A3D4UUT1-F1
#
_cell.length_a   1.000
_cell.length_b   1.000
_cell.length_c   1.000
_cell.angle_alpha   90.00
_cell.angle_beta   90.00
_cell.angle_gamma   90.00
#
_symmetry.space_group_name_H-M   'P 1'
#
loop_
_entity.id
_entity.type
_entity.pdbx_description
1 polymer ?
#
loop_
_entity_poly.entity_id
_entity_poly.type
_entity_poly.pdbx_seq_one_letter_code
_entity_poly.pdbx_strand_id
1 'polypeptide(L)'
;MNDLGRIASGIVTYDFPNDTGTYNIGFVSGWLETNIGELNGLIHEEFSIDSTGAVRSADTGLAPVEENIFGTLYELWYYNKSARESLRSFTYSDSVDWVTIKEGDTTIQRQNKNSVAKTYRDLSVETADRLNNLLYQYNYQKSSPVQVAGTDGTTNLSGVLK
;
A
#
# COMPACT_ATOMS: atom_id res chain seq x y z
N MET A 1 14.55 -14.08 9.95
CA MET A 1 13.46 -13.54 9.11
C MET A 1 13.56 -12.03 9.25
N ASN A 2 13.81 -11.33 8.15
CA ASN A 2 13.94 -9.87 8.14
C ASN A 2 12.56 -9.19 8.26
N ASP A 3 12.55 -7.89 8.54
CA ASP A 3 11.29 -7.13 8.75
C ASP A 3 10.39 -7.19 7.52
N LEU A 4 10.95 -7.06 6.32
CA LEU A 4 10.23 -7.17 5.05
C LEU A 4 9.64 -8.57 4.83
N GLY A 5 10.35 -9.62 5.22
CA GLY A 5 9.85 -10.99 5.16
C GLY A 5 8.66 -11.23 6.09
N ARG A 6 8.60 -10.55 7.24
CA ARG A 6 7.44 -10.58 8.14
C ARG A 6 6.23 -9.90 7.52
N ILE A 7 6.41 -8.70 6.97
CA ILE A 7 5.32 -7.96 6.30
C ILE A 7 4.81 -8.77 5.09
N ALA A 8 5.72 -9.26 4.25
CA ALA A 8 5.39 -10.10 3.10
C ALA A 8 4.65 -11.38 3.49
N SER A 9 5.05 -12.03 4.59
CA SER A 9 4.35 -13.20 5.11
C SER A 9 2.91 -12.87 5.53
N GLY A 10 2.69 -11.70 6.16
CA GLY A 10 1.35 -11.26 6.54
C GLY A 10 0.46 -11.07 5.31
N ILE A 11 0.95 -10.31 4.33
CA ILE A 11 0.25 -10.03 3.07
C ILE A 11 -0.13 -11.33 2.34
N VAL A 12 0.84 -12.22 2.12
CA VAL A 12 0.61 -13.45 1.35
C VAL A 12 -0.34 -14.41 2.09
N THR A 13 -0.25 -14.49 3.42
CA THR A 13 -1.05 -15.44 4.20
C THR A 13 -2.48 -14.97 4.40
N TYR A 14 -2.69 -13.68 4.67
CA TYR A 14 -3.99 -13.16 5.08
C TYR A 14 -4.74 -12.45 3.96
N ASP A 15 -4.04 -11.72 3.09
CA ASP A 15 -4.70 -10.93 2.04
C ASP A 15 -4.82 -11.73 0.74
N PHE A 16 -3.82 -12.55 0.39
CA PHE A 16 -3.76 -13.29 -0.88
C PHE A 16 -3.51 -14.80 -0.75
N PRO A 17 -4.29 -15.54 0.06
CA PRO A 17 -4.01 -16.95 0.35
C PRO A 17 -4.05 -17.88 -0.88
N ASN A 18 -4.77 -17.49 -1.94
CA ASN A 18 -4.95 -18.30 -3.14
C ASN A 18 -3.92 -18.01 -4.24
N ASP A 19 -3.04 -17.00 -4.07
CA ASP A 19 -2.10 -16.53 -5.10
C ASP A 19 -0.62 -16.77 -4.72
N THR A 20 -0.40 -17.78 -3.88
CA THR A 20 0.92 -18.14 -3.33
C THR A 20 1.90 -18.69 -4.37
N GLY A 21 1.41 -19.10 -5.53
CA GLY A 21 2.23 -19.61 -6.63
C GLY A 21 2.92 -18.50 -7.45
N THR A 22 2.19 -17.45 -7.81
CA THR A 22 2.73 -16.33 -8.61
C THR A 22 3.34 -15.25 -7.72
N TYR A 23 2.73 -14.96 -6.57
CA TYR A 23 3.21 -13.95 -5.62
C TYR A 23 3.59 -14.60 -4.29
N ASN A 24 4.68 -15.36 -4.32
CA ASN A 24 5.23 -15.96 -3.11
C ASN A 24 5.87 -14.91 -2.18
N ILE A 25 6.16 -15.30 -0.94
CA ILE A 25 6.76 -14.40 0.08
C ILE A 25 8.05 -13.74 -0.43
N GLY A 26 8.88 -14.48 -1.18
CA GLY A 26 10.12 -13.93 -1.75
C GLY A 26 9.86 -12.81 -2.77
N PHE A 27 8.87 -13.00 -3.65
CA PHE A 27 8.47 -11.98 -4.62
C PHE A 27 7.94 -10.73 -3.92
N VAL A 28 7.05 -10.90 -2.94
CA VAL A 28 6.47 -9.77 -2.20
C VAL A 28 7.56 -9.03 -1.42
N SER A 29 8.45 -9.74 -0.74
CA SER A 29 9.58 -9.13 -0.04
C SER A 29 10.50 -8.35 -0.98
N GLY A 30 10.81 -8.88 -2.16
CA GLY A 30 11.64 -8.17 -3.15
C GLY A 30 10.95 -6.93 -3.74
N TRP A 31 9.62 -6.99 -3.90
CA TRP A 31 8.85 -5.82 -4.31
C TRP A 31 8.89 -4.74 -3.23
N LEU A 32 8.69 -5.10 -1.95
CA LEU A 32 8.78 -4.16 -0.83
C LEU A 32 10.18 -3.54 -0.74
N GLU A 33 11.23 -4.32 -0.97
CA GLU A 33 12.60 -3.80 -0.98
C GLU A 33 12.83 -2.77 -2.08
N THR A 34 12.32 -3.01 -3.29
CA THR A 34 12.50 -2.11 -4.44
C THR A 34 11.70 -0.82 -4.31
N ASN A 35 10.54 -0.85 -3.67
CA ASN A 35 9.58 0.26 -3.63
C ASN A 35 9.55 1.00 -2.29
N ILE A 36 10.53 0.78 -1.41
CA ILE A 36 10.61 1.50 -0.13
C ILE A 36 10.73 3.03 -0.32
N GLY A 37 11.33 3.48 -1.43
CA GLY A 37 11.39 4.89 -1.80
C GLY A 37 10.02 5.51 -2.10
N GLU A 38 9.05 4.74 -2.58
CA GLU A 38 7.69 5.23 -2.78
C GLU A 38 7.01 5.51 -1.44
N LEU A 39 7.19 4.61 -0.46
CA LEU A 39 6.72 4.83 0.91
C LEU A 39 7.34 6.12 1.49
N ASN A 40 8.66 6.27 1.41
CA ASN A 40 9.37 7.47 1.87
C ASN A 40 8.77 8.76 1.28
N GLY A 41 8.47 8.75 -0.03
CA GLY A 41 7.85 9.89 -0.71
C GLY A 41 6.45 10.22 -0.21
N LEU A 42 5.65 9.21 0.14
CA LEU A 42 4.27 9.36 0.60
C LEU A 42 4.16 9.84 2.05
N ILE A 43 5.01 9.34 2.95
CA ILE A 43 4.95 9.67 4.39
C ILE A 43 6.02 10.67 4.84
N HIS A 44 6.86 11.15 3.93
CA HIS A 44 7.93 12.12 4.18
C HIS A 44 8.97 11.66 5.22
N GLU A 45 9.32 10.37 5.14
CA GLU A 45 10.31 9.72 6.00
C GLU A 45 11.47 9.17 5.18
N GLU A 46 12.56 8.79 5.86
CA GLU A 46 13.77 8.26 5.22
C GLU A 46 14.07 6.84 5.70
N PHE A 47 13.27 5.87 5.25
CA PHE A 47 13.59 4.45 5.47
C PHE A 47 14.65 3.97 4.48
N SER A 48 15.60 3.17 4.97
CA SER A 48 16.62 2.52 4.15
C SER A 48 16.72 1.04 4.48
N ILE A 49 17.25 0.26 3.54
CA ILE A 49 17.42 -1.18 3.71
C ILE A 49 18.90 -1.47 3.86
N ASP A 50 19.25 -2.16 4.95
CA ASP A 50 20.62 -2.58 5.20
C ASP A 50 20.97 -3.81 4.35
N SER A 51 22.27 -4.10 4.22
CA SER A 51 22.87 -5.31 3.64
C SER A 51 22.29 -6.64 4.15
N THR A 52 21.61 -6.62 5.30
CA THR A 52 20.93 -7.77 5.92
C THR A 52 19.45 -7.89 5.53
N GLY A 53 18.92 -6.95 4.75
CA GLY A 53 17.51 -6.86 4.35
C GLY A 53 16.58 -6.34 5.45
N ALA A 54 17.13 -5.79 6.54
CA ALA A 54 16.38 -5.15 7.62
C ALA A 54 16.11 -3.68 7.30
N VAL A 55 14.95 -3.16 7.70
CA VAL A 55 14.62 -1.76 7.46
C VAL A 55 15.14 -0.91 8.61
N ARG A 56 15.95 0.09 8.27
CA ARG A 56 16.47 1.08 9.22
C ARG A 56 15.79 2.42 8.99
N SER A 57 15.16 2.92 10.05
CA SER A 57 14.90 4.33 10.29
C SER A 57 15.58 4.71 11.60
N ALA A 58 16.07 5.94 11.70
CA ALA A 58 16.84 6.58 12.77
C ALA A 58 17.35 5.70 13.95
N ASP A 59 16.51 4.96 14.68
CA ASP A 59 16.93 3.89 15.62
C ASP A 59 15.93 2.70 15.77
N THR A 60 14.80 2.70 15.05
CA THR A 60 13.73 1.69 15.13
C THR A 60 13.19 1.46 13.73
N GLY A 61 12.99 0.21 13.30
CA GLY A 61 12.41 -0.14 11.99
C GLY A 61 10.99 0.42 11.77
N LEU A 62 10.26 -0.08 10.78
CA LEU A 62 8.90 0.40 10.51
C LEU A 62 7.99 0.25 11.74
N ALA A 63 7.30 1.33 12.08
CA ALA A 63 6.22 1.27 13.06
C ALA A 63 5.03 0.48 12.47
N PRO A 64 4.18 -0.16 13.30
CA PRO A 64 3.03 -0.94 12.81
C PRO A 64 2.08 -0.16 11.88
N VAL A 65 1.96 1.16 12.07
CA VAL A 65 1.15 2.03 11.20
C VAL A 65 1.79 2.17 9.82
N GLU A 66 3.12 2.30 9.76
CA GLU A 66 3.89 2.39 8.51
C GLU A 66 3.88 1.05 7.77
N GLU A 67 3.96 -0.07 8.50
CA GLU A 67 3.78 -1.41 7.93
C GLU A 67 2.38 -1.56 7.28
N ASN A 68 1.34 -1.05 7.93
CA ASN A 68 -0.03 -1.10 7.40
C ASN A 68 -0.19 -0.23 6.13
N ILE A 69 0.38 0.97 6.12
CA ILE A 69 0.42 1.85 4.94
C ILE A 69 1.15 1.14 3.80
N PHE A 70 2.29 0.50 4.10
CA PHE A 70 3.09 -0.16 3.07
C PHE A 70 2.41 -1.42 2.50
N GLY A 71 1.73 -2.18 3.34
CA GLY A 71 0.88 -3.30 2.89
C GLY A 71 -0.27 -2.84 1.99
N THR A 72 -0.94 -1.75 2.37
CA THR A 72 -2.02 -1.15 1.56
C THR A 72 -1.50 -0.63 0.21
N LEU A 73 -0.27 -0.09 0.18
CA LEU A 73 0.40 0.31 -1.06
C LEU A 73 0.67 -0.89 -1.99
N TYR A 74 1.14 -2.02 -1.44
CA TYR A 74 1.31 -3.25 -2.20
C TYR A 74 -0.01 -3.77 -2.77
N GLU A 75 -1.07 -3.76 -1.96
CA GLU A 75 -2.43 -4.16 -2.38
C GLU A 75 -2.93 -3.32 -3.57
N LEU A 76 -2.73 -2.00 -3.52
CA LEU A 76 -3.06 -1.10 -4.62
C LEU A 76 -2.29 -1.45 -5.91
N TRP A 77 -0.99 -1.73 -5.79
CA TRP A 77 -0.16 -2.15 -6.90
C TRP A 77 -0.63 -3.48 -7.48
N TYR A 78 -0.97 -4.44 -6.60
CA TYR A 78 -1.46 -5.76 -6.99
C TYR A 78 -2.74 -5.65 -7.83
N TYR A 79 -3.75 -4.90 -7.38
CA TYR A 79 -4.99 -4.74 -8.14
C TYR A 79 -4.77 -4.04 -9.49
N ASN A 80 -3.92 -3.02 -9.53
CA ASN A 80 -3.56 -2.36 -10.79
C ASN A 80 -2.86 -3.31 -11.76
N LYS A 81 -1.95 -4.15 -11.27
CA LYS A 81 -1.26 -5.14 -12.08
C LYS A 81 -2.23 -6.21 -12.57
N SER A 82 -3.06 -6.77 -11.70
CA SER A 82 -4.06 -7.80 -12.04
C SER A 82 -5.09 -7.29 -13.05
N ALA A 83 -5.52 -6.02 -12.96
CA ALA A 83 -6.36 -5.38 -13.97
C ALA A 83 -5.67 -5.31 -15.35
N ARG A 84 -4.39 -4.93 -15.38
CA ARG A 84 -3.61 -4.84 -16.63
C ARG A 84 -3.38 -6.23 -17.24
N GLU A 85 -3.01 -7.22 -16.45
CA GLU A 85 -2.79 -8.59 -16.94
C GLU A 85 -4.10 -9.22 -17.46
N SER A 86 -5.23 -8.95 -16.80
CA SER A 86 -6.56 -9.37 -17.28
C SER A 86 -6.88 -8.77 -18.67
N LEU A 87 -6.48 -7.53 -18.93
CA LEU A 87 -6.64 -6.88 -20.24
C LEU A 87 -5.61 -7.37 -21.27
N ARG A 88 -4.35 -7.60 -20.87
CA ARG A 88 -3.30 -8.13 -21.76
C ARG A 88 -3.68 -9.52 -22.30
N SER A 89 -4.27 -10.36 -21.45
CA SER A 89 -4.80 -11.66 -21.87
C SER A 89 -5.82 -11.51 -23.01
N PHE A 90 -6.61 -10.43 -23.03
CA PHE A 90 -7.55 -10.17 -24.11
C PHE A 90 -6.86 -9.66 -25.39
N THR A 91 -5.91 -8.73 -25.28
CA THR A 91 -5.26 -8.11 -26.46
C THR A 91 -4.32 -9.05 -27.21
N TYR A 92 -3.63 -9.96 -26.50
CA TYR A 92 -2.59 -10.83 -27.08
C TYR A 92 -3.01 -12.30 -27.21
N SER A 93 -4.26 -12.65 -26.87
CA SER A 93 -4.79 -13.98 -27.10
C SER A 93 -5.22 -14.15 -28.55
N ASP A 94 -4.48 -14.95 -29.32
CA ASP A 94 -4.89 -15.45 -30.66
C ASP A 94 -6.08 -16.43 -30.60
N SER A 95 -6.57 -16.77 -29.40
CA SER A 95 -7.75 -17.63 -29.24
C SER A 95 -9.04 -16.83 -29.36
N VAL A 96 -10.04 -17.37 -30.10
CA VAL A 96 -11.39 -16.81 -30.20
C VAL A 96 -12.04 -16.84 -28.80
N ASP A 97 -11.98 -15.70 -28.10
CA ASP A 97 -12.51 -15.54 -26.74
C ASP A 97 -14.03 -15.34 -26.82
N TRP A 98 -14.77 -16.46 -26.89
CA TRP A 98 -16.22 -16.43 -26.93
C TRP A 98 -16.80 -16.19 -25.52
N VAL A 99 -17.75 -15.25 -25.43
CA VAL A 99 -18.44 -14.93 -24.17
C VAL A 99 -19.70 -15.77 -23.99
N THR A 100 -20.38 -16.10 -25.08
CA THR A 100 -21.59 -16.92 -25.04
C THR A 100 -21.63 -17.83 -26.26
N ILE A 101 -21.81 -19.12 -26.03
CA ILE A 101 -22.16 -20.08 -27.07
C ILE A 101 -23.60 -20.51 -26.81
N LYS A 102 -24.44 -20.38 -27.83
CA LYS A 102 -25.80 -20.91 -27.84
C LYS A 102 -25.86 -22.08 -28.83
N GLU A 103 -26.20 -23.25 -28.32
CA GLU A 103 -26.39 -24.46 -29.12
C GLU A 103 -27.79 -25.00 -28.86
N GLY A 104 -28.69 -24.83 -29.83
CA GLY A 104 -30.11 -25.18 -29.70
C GLY A 104 -30.77 -24.46 -28.53
N ASP A 105 -31.11 -25.24 -27.50
CA ASP A 105 -31.79 -24.78 -26.27
C ASP A 105 -30.84 -24.60 -25.06
N THR A 106 -29.52 -24.80 -25.27
CA THR A 106 -28.51 -24.63 -24.22
C THR A 106 -27.67 -23.38 -24.48
N THR A 107 -27.37 -22.64 -23.41
CA THR A 107 -26.49 -21.47 -23.45
C THR A 107 -25.38 -21.62 -22.43
N ILE A 108 -24.13 -21.58 -22.87
CA ILE A 108 -22.97 -21.55 -22.00
C ILE A 108 -22.42 -20.12 -22.02
N GLN A 109 -22.30 -19.49 -20.85
CA GLN A 109 -21.72 -18.16 -20.68
C GLN A 109 -20.43 -18.26 -19.86
N ARG A 110 -19.35 -17.68 -20.39
CA ARG A 110 -18.10 -17.49 -19.64
C ARG A 110 -18.06 -16.09 -19.05
N GLN A 111 -17.37 -15.94 -17.91
CA GLN A 111 -17.13 -14.61 -17.34
C GLN A 111 -16.30 -13.77 -18.32
N ASN A 112 -16.79 -12.55 -18.58
CA ASN A 112 -16.10 -11.61 -19.45
C ASN A 112 -14.84 -11.08 -18.74
N LYS A 113 -13.66 -11.32 -19.33
CA LYS A 113 -12.37 -10.83 -18.80
C LYS A 113 -12.32 -9.30 -18.66
N ASN A 114 -13.05 -8.56 -19.48
CA ASN A 114 -13.22 -7.12 -19.34
C ASN A 114 -13.96 -6.76 -18.05
N SER A 115 -15.02 -7.52 -17.71
CA SER A 115 -15.74 -7.34 -16.44
C SER A 115 -14.83 -7.62 -15.24
N VAL A 116 -13.95 -8.62 -15.33
CA VAL A 116 -12.96 -8.94 -14.29
C VAL A 116 -11.92 -7.83 -14.16
N ALA A 117 -11.42 -7.30 -15.28
CA ALA A 117 -10.50 -6.16 -15.27
C ALA A 117 -11.14 -4.91 -14.65
N LYS A 118 -12.44 -4.68 -14.90
CA LYS A 118 -13.20 -3.60 -14.29
C LYS A 118 -13.35 -3.79 -12.77
N THR A 119 -13.67 -4.99 -12.30
CA THR A 119 -13.73 -5.24 -10.84
C THR A 119 -12.40 -5.00 -10.15
N TYR A 120 -11.27 -5.37 -10.77
CA TYR A 120 -9.95 -5.03 -10.20
C TYR A 120 -9.66 -3.53 -10.21
N ARG A 121 -10.12 -2.80 -11.23
CA ARG A 121 -10.04 -1.33 -11.26
C ARG A 121 -10.85 -0.72 -10.12
N ASP A 122 -12.07 -1.18 -9.89
CA ASP A 122 -12.95 -0.67 -8.83
C ASP A 122 -12.31 -0.92 -7.45
N LEU A 123 -11.77 -2.13 -7.21
CA LEU A 123 -11.01 -2.44 -5.99
C LEU A 123 -9.78 -1.53 -5.83
N SER A 124 -9.04 -1.28 -6.91
CA SER A 124 -7.87 -0.39 -6.84
C SER A 124 -8.23 1.05 -6.47
N VAL A 125 -9.42 1.53 -6.86
CA VAL A 125 -9.90 2.86 -6.47
C VAL A 125 -10.24 2.88 -4.98
N GLU A 126 -10.94 1.86 -4.49
CA GLU A 126 -11.27 1.72 -3.06
C GLU A 126 -10.00 1.64 -2.19
N THR A 127 -9.01 0.84 -2.60
CA THR A 127 -7.72 0.76 -1.89
C THR A 127 -6.97 2.09 -1.93
N ALA A 128 -7.04 2.85 -3.03
CA ALA A 128 -6.42 4.18 -3.09
C ALA A 128 -7.09 5.16 -2.12
N ASP A 129 -8.41 5.14 -2.00
CA ASP A 129 -9.14 5.95 -1.03
C ASP A 129 -8.78 5.59 0.42
N ARG A 130 -8.67 4.28 0.71
CA ARG A 130 -8.20 3.77 1.99
C ARG A 130 -6.77 4.22 2.28
N LEU A 131 -5.86 4.13 1.31
CA LEU A 131 -4.48 4.57 1.45
C LEU A 131 -4.41 6.06 1.78
N ASN A 132 -5.15 6.90 1.05
CA ASN A 132 -5.21 8.34 1.30
C ASN A 132 -5.72 8.66 2.71
N ASN A 133 -6.69 7.91 3.22
CA ASN A 133 -7.20 8.07 4.59
C ASN A 133 -6.12 7.71 5.62
N LEU A 134 -5.39 6.60 5.43
CA LEU A 134 -4.28 6.22 6.32
C LEU A 134 -3.17 7.29 6.33
N LEU A 135 -2.79 7.81 5.15
CA LEU A 135 -1.79 8.88 5.04
C LEU A 135 -2.25 10.15 5.76
N TYR A 136 -3.53 10.52 5.61
CA TYR A 136 -4.11 11.66 6.32
C TYR A 136 -4.02 11.49 7.84
N GLN A 137 -4.42 10.32 8.35
CA GLN A 137 -4.35 10.02 9.79
C GLN A 137 -2.91 10.02 10.30
N TYR A 138 -1.98 9.45 9.53
CA TYR A 138 -0.56 9.43 9.87
C TYR A 138 0.02 10.85 9.97
N ASN A 139 -0.21 11.68 8.96
CA ASN A 139 0.25 13.06 8.93
C ASN A 139 -0.37 13.90 10.05
N TYR A 140 -1.66 13.68 10.33
CA TYR A 140 -2.34 14.34 11.44
C TYR A 140 -1.72 13.96 12.79
N GLN A 141 -1.41 12.68 13.00
CA GLN A 141 -0.77 12.22 14.24
C GLN A 141 0.65 12.80 14.41
N LYS A 142 1.44 12.88 13.33
CA LYS A 142 2.79 13.46 13.38
C LYS A 142 2.80 14.99 13.48
N SER A 143 1.71 15.65 13.06
CA SER A 143 1.55 17.10 13.18
C SER A 143 1.18 17.51 14.62
N SER A 144 2.17 17.56 15.51
CA SER A 144 1.96 18.16 16.84
C SER A 144 1.89 19.69 16.74
N PRO A 145 0.89 20.35 17.33
CA PRO A 145 0.81 21.80 17.32
C PRO A 145 1.96 22.40 18.14
N VAL A 146 2.78 23.23 17.50
CA VAL A 146 3.82 23.99 18.19
C VAL A 146 3.14 25.17 18.89
N GLN A 147 3.09 25.15 20.22
CA GLN A 147 2.64 26.30 20.99
C GLN A 147 3.68 27.42 20.87
N VAL A 148 3.25 28.60 20.42
CA VAL A 148 4.06 29.82 20.51
C VAL A 148 3.79 30.42 21.88
N ALA A 149 4.62 30.07 22.87
CA ALA A 149 4.58 30.75 24.17
C ALA A 149 5.16 32.16 23.99
N GLY A 150 4.31 33.19 24.10
CA GLY A 150 4.75 34.58 24.00
C GLY A 150 5.61 34.97 25.21
N THR A 151 6.84 35.41 24.97
CA THR A 151 7.75 35.97 25.98
C THR A 151 7.31 37.37 26.45
N ASP A 152 6.10 37.84 26.12
CA ASP A 152 5.60 39.19 26.42
C ASP A 152 5.04 39.35 27.85
N GLY A 153 5.25 38.36 28.71
CA GLY A 153 4.99 38.47 30.14
C GLY A 153 6.09 39.29 30.83
N THR A 154 6.02 40.61 30.73
CA THR A 154 6.89 41.55 31.46
C THR A 154 6.95 41.23 32.96
N THR A 155 8.07 40.67 33.43
CA THR A 155 8.39 40.55 34.86
C THR A 155 8.83 41.91 35.42
N ASN A 156 7.88 42.84 35.59
CA ASN A 156 8.08 44.01 36.44
C ASN A 156 7.84 43.62 37.92
N LEU A 157 8.79 42.89 38.49
CA LEU A 157 8.87 42.59 39.92
C LEU A 157 10.14 43.23 40.48
N SER A 158 10.07 44.52 40.81
CA SER A 158 10.73 45.08 42.00
C SER A 158 10.33 46.56 42.16
N GLY A 159 9.17 46.78 42.76
CA GLY A 159 8.93 48.03 43.48
C GLY A 159 9.64 47.93 44.83
N VAL A 160 10.81 48.56 44.97
CA VAL A 160 11.37 48.93 46.27
C VAL A 160 11.08 50.42 46.46
N LEU A 161 9.97 50.71 47.14
CA LEU A 161 9.68 52.02 47.71
C LEU A 161 10.33 52.10 49.10
N LYS A 162 11.25 53.05 49.23
CA LYS A 162 11.75 53.73 50.45
C LYS A 162 12.38 52.88 51.55
#